data_AF-A0A318AII6-F1
#
_entry.id   AF-A0A318AII6-F1
#
_cell.length_a   1.000
_cell.length_b   1.000
_cell.length_c   1.000
_cell.angle_alpha   90.00
_cell.angle_beta   90.00
_cell.angle_gamma   90.00
#
_symmetry.space_group_name_H-M   'P 1'
#
loop_
_entity.id
_entity.type
_entity.pdbx_description
1 polymer ?
#
loop_
_entity_poly.entity_id
_entity_poly.type
_entity_poly.pdbx_seq_one_letter_code
_entity_poly.pdbx_strand_id
1 'polypeptide(L)'
;MIIDDHGRILNDPTHAAPVEHGNSPAAWALVVLVLIGSVVGAVALLAGQIWLIWVGGVIAVAGLIVGFVMRQMGYGVGGSKTNSSH
;
A
#
# COMPACT_ATOMS: atom_id res chain seq x y z
N MET A 1 -22.61 -29.98 -8.29
CA MET A 1 -21.93 -28.80 -8.88
C MET A 1 -23.02 -27.81 -9.25
N ILE A 2 -23.22 -26.76 -8.45
CA ILE A 2 -24.26 -25.73 -8.69
C ILE A 2 -23.61 -24.61 -9.49
N ILE A 3 -24.23 -24.25 -10.62
CA ILE A 3 -23.79 -23.19 -11.51
C ILE A 3 -24.82 -22.05 -11.42
N ASP A 4 -24.38 -20.80 -11.26
CA ASP A 4 -25.27 -19.63 -11.30
C ASP A 4 -25.72 -19.30 -12.73
N ASP A 5 -26.68 -18.38 -12.88
CA ASP A 5 -27.18 -17.92 -14.19
C ASP A 5 -26.10 -17.22 -15.05
N HIS A 6 -24.87 -17.11 -14.55
CA HIS A 6 -23.71 -16.50 -15.21
C HIS A 6 -22.62 -17.53 -15.55
N GLY A 7 -22.87 -18.82 -15.35
CA GLY A 7 -21.91 -19.89 -15.66
C GLY A 7 -20.80 -20.07 -14.63
N ARG A 8 -20.89 -19.44 -13.44
CA ARG A 8 -19.92 -19.59 -12.34
C ARG A 8 -20.27 -20.81 -11.50
N ILE A 9 -19.25 -21.55 -11.06
CA ILE A 9 -19.42 -22.66 -10.11
C ILE A 9 -19.48 -22.07 -8.70
N LEU A 10 -20.62 -22.18 -8.02
CA LEU A 10 -20.85 -21.62 -6.68
C LEU A 10 -20.14 -22.38 -5.54
N ASN A 11 -19.27 -23.33 -5.88
CA ASN A 11 -18.52 -24.19 -4.96
C ASN A 11 -16.99 -23.98 -5.07
N ASP A 12 -16.54 -22.86 -5.65
CA ASP A 12 -15.12 -22.52 -5.67
C ASP A 12 -14.71 -21.83 -4.35
N PRO A 13 -13.84 -22.45 -3.51
CA PRO A 13 -13.38 -21.85 -2.26
C PRO A 13 -12.61 -20.53 -2.45
N THR A 14 -12.24 -20.17 -3.68
CA THR A 14 -11.47 -18.95 -3.99
C THR A 14 -12.31 -17.74 -4.41
N HIS A 15 -13.63 -17.88 -4.61
CA HIS A 15 -14.51 -16.78 -5.03
C HIS A 15 -15.42 -16.22 -3.92
N ALA A 16 -15.45 -16.86 -2.75
CA ALA A 16 -16.28 -16.45 -1.61
C ALA A 16 -15.55 -15.57 -0.58
N ALA A 17 -14.21 -15.53 -0.61
CA ALA A 17 -13.45 -14.63 0.24
C ALA A 17 -13.40 -13.24 -0.41
N PRO A 18 -13.82 -12.15 0.26
CA PRO A 18 -13.59 -10.81 -0.24
C PRO A 18 -12.08 -10.67 -0.47
N VAL A 19 -11.67 -10.45 -1.72
CA VAL A 19 -10.26 -10.33 -2.06
C VAL A 19 -9.77 -9.00 -1.49
N GLU A 20 -9.19 -9.06 -0.30
CA GLU A 20 -8.49 -7.96 0.33
C GLU A 20 -7.19 -7.69 -0.42
N HIS A 21 -7.29 -6.90 -1.49
CA HIS A 21 -6.15 -6.48 -2.30
C HIS A 21 -5.25 -5.53 -1.48
N GLY A 22 -3.95 -5.51 -1.81
CA GLY A 22 -2.94 -4.64 -1.17
C GLY A 22 -3.12 -3.12 -1.37
N ASN A 23 -4.36 -2.65 -1.56
CA ASN A 23 -4.74 -1.27 -1.83
C ASN A 23 -5.12 -0.47 -0.57
N SER A 24 -4.70 -0.90 0.63
CA SER A 24 -5.01 -0.14 1.84
C SER A 24 -4.37 1.25 1.82
N PRO A 25 -5.03 2.31 2.35
CA PRO A 25 -4.45 3.65 2.43
C PRO A 25 -3.09 3.68 3.13
N ALA A 26 -2.89 2.86 4.17
CA ALA A 26 -1.60 2.75 4.86
C ALA A 26 -0.49 2.21 3.95
N ALA A 27 -0.80 1.22 3.10
CA ALA A 27 0.17 0.66 2.15
C ALA A 27 0.56 1.69 1.08
N TRP A 28 -0.42 2.39 0.49
CA TRP A 28 -0.16 3.41 -0.52
C TRP A 28 0.58 4.63 0.03
N ALA A 29 0.32 5.05 1.27
CA ALA A 29 1.05 6.14 1.91
C ALA A 29 2.55 5.83 2.03
N LEU A 30 2.89 4.60 2.47
CA LEU A 30 4.27 4.13 2.51
C LEU A 30 4.90 4.14 1.11
N VAL A 31 4.22 3.55 0.12
CA VAL A 31 4.72 3.46 -1.26
C VAL A 31 5.02 4.84 -1.83
N VAL A 32 4.10 5.79 -1.71
CA VAL A 32 4.28 7.16 -2.22
C VAL A 32 5.48 7.85 -1.56
N LEU A 33 5.64 7.73 -0.24
CA LEU A 33 6.76 8.35 0.47
C LEU A 33 8.11 7.73 0.07
N VAL A 34 8.18 6.41 -0.07
CA VAL A 34 9.40 5.74 -0.55
C VAL A 34 9.71 6.12 -2.00
N LEU A 35 8.70 6.20 -2.88
CA LEU A 35 8.89 6.64 -4.26
C LEU A 35 9.41 8.09 -4.32
N ILE A 36 8.82 9.01 -3.55
CA ILE A 36 9.30 10.41 -3.48
C ILE A 36 10.75 10.45 -2.99
N GLY A 37 11.08 9.74 -1.91
CA GLY A 37 12.44 9.66 -1.39
C GLY A 37 13.43 9.11 -2.43
N SER A 38 13.01 8.10 -3.19
CA SER A 38 13.81 7.46 -4.24
C SER A 38 14.04 8.40 -5.44
N VAL A 39 13.02 9.14 -5.86
CA VAL A 39 13.12 10.15 -6.91
C VAL A 39 14.06 11.28 -6.47
N VAL A 40 13.93 11.76 -5.23
CA VAL A 40 14.85 12.77 -4.65
C VAL A 40 16.29 12.25 -4.66
N GLY A 41 16.52 11.00 -4.26
CA GLY A 41 17.84 10.37 -4.30
C GLY A 41 18.40 10.22 -5.72
N ALA A 42 17.57 9.84 -6.69
CA ALA A 42 17.98 9.76 -8.09
C ALA A 42 18.37 11.14 -8.65
N VAL A 43 17.56 12.18 -8.40
CA VAL A 43 17.86 13.56 -8.81
C VAL A 43 19.11 14.09 -8.12
N ALA A 44 19.33 13.75 -6.85
CA ALA A 44 20.53 14.12 -6.09
C ALA A 44 21.82 13.62 -6.76
N LEU A 45 21.80 12.35 -7.20
CA LEU A 45 22.93 11.73 -7.91
C LEU A 45 23.18 12.42 -9.27
N LEU A 46 22.12 12.70 -10.02
CA LEU A 46 22.23 13.41 -11.31
C LEU A 46 22.76 14.85 -11.15
N ALA A 47 22.39 15.53 -10.06
CA ALA A 47 22.82 16.89 -9.79
C ALA A 47 24.19 16.99 -9.08
N GLY A 48 24.82 15.86 -8.73
CA GLY A 48 26.06 15.83 -7.95
C GLY A 48 25.90 16.34 -6.50
N GLN A 49 24.67 16.43 -6.01
CA GLN A 49 24.34 16.97 -4.69
C GLN A 49 24.15 15.83 -3.68
N ILE A 50 25.25 15.23 -3.24
CA ILE A 50 25.23 14.03 -2.39
C ILE A 50 24.39 14.20 -1.10
N TRP A 51 24.31 15.41 -0.56
CA TRP A 51 23.57 15.70 0.68
C TRP A 51 22.05 15.46 0.53
N LEU A 52 21.50 15.62 -0.68
CA LEU A 52 20.08 15.37 -0.97
C LEU A 52 19.71 13.89 -0.90
N ILE A 53 20.68 12.97 -0.96
CA ILE A 53 20.43 11.53 -0.76
C ILE A 53 19.96 11.27 0.66
N TRP A 54 20.53 11.96 1.65
CA TRP A 54 20.07 11.87 3.04
C TRP A 54 18.66 12.41 3.21
N VAL A 55 18.32 13.49 2.51
CA VAL A 55 16.95 14.02 2.48
C VAL A 55 15.98 12.97 1.91
N GLY A 56 16.31 12.37 0.76
CA GLY A 56 15.52 11.28 0.19
C GLY A 56 15.38 10.07 1.12
N GLY A 57 16.46 9.70 1.80
CA GLY A 57 16.47 8.64 2.82
C GLY A 57 15.55 8.94 4.00
N VAL A 58 15.58 10.17 4.54
CA VAL A 58 14.68 10.60 5.61
C VAL A 58 13.22 10.53 5.19
N ILE A 59 12.89 10.91 3.94
CA ILE A 59 11.53 10.81 3.41
C ILE A 59 11.08 9.34 3.34
N ALA A 60 11.95 8.44 2.86
CA ALA A 60 11.63 7.01 2.79
C ALA A 60 11.40 6.40 4.19
N VAL A 61 12.23 6.77 5.17
CA VAL A 61 12.07 6.34 6.58
C VAL A 61 10.79 6.91 7.18
N ALA A 62 10.45 8.17 6.90
CA ALA A 62 9.18 8.76 7.32
C ALA A 62 7.98 7.98 6.73
N GLY A 63 8.09 7.45 5.51
CA GLY A 63 7.13 6.52 4.92
C GLY A 63 6.82 5.31 5.78
N LEU A 64 7.85 4.67 6.35
CA LEU A 64 7.70 3.53 7.25
C LEU A 64 6.95 3.92 8.53
N ILE A 65 7.30 5.07 9.11
CA ILE A 65 6.66 5.57 10.33
C ILE A 65 5.18 5.87 10.06
N VAL A 66 4.88 6.61 8.98
CA VAL A 66 3.50 6.96 8.60
C VAL A 66 2.68 5.71 8.31
N GLY A 67 3.20 4.78 7.52
CA GLY A 67 2.51 3.52 7.22
C GLY A 67 2.23 2.69 8.48
N PHE A 68 3.19 2.63 9.40
CA PHE A 68 3.02 1.92 10.67
C PHE A 68 1.94 2.57 11.56
N VAL A 69 1.96 3.90 11.71
CA VAL A 69 0.95 4.63 12.48
C VAL A 69 -0.44 4.48 11.84
N MET A 70 -0.54 4.58 10.51
CA MET A 70 -1.80 4.39 9.79
C MET A 70 -2.36 2.98 9.96
N ARG A 71 -1.50 1.96 9.96
CA ARG A 71 -1.90 0.58 10.27
C ARG A 71 -2.50 0.47 11.66
N GLN A 72 -1.86 1.06 12.68
CA GLN A 72 -2.39 1.07 14.05
C GLN A 72 -3.72 1.82 14.17
N MET A 73 -3.92 2.86 13.36
CA MET A 73 -5.18 3.62 13.31
C MET A 73 -6.31 2.92 12.54
N GLY A 74 -6.09 1.70 12.03
CA GLY A 74 -7.09 0.91 11.30
C GLY A 74 -7.20 1.23 9.81
N TYR A 75 -6.20 1.91 9.22
CA TYR A 75 -6.12 2.17 7.77
C TYR A 75 -5.31 1.12 6.99
N GLY A 76 -4.83 0.08 7.66
CA GLY A 76 -4.20 -1.08 7.01
C GLY A 76 -5.24 -2.07 6.48
N VAL A 77 -4.79 -3.04 5.68
CA VAL A 77 -5.63 -4.16 5.18
C VAL A 77 -6.32 -4.85 6.37
N GLY A 78 -7.63 -5.11 6.25
CA GLY A 78 -8.48 -5.64 7.31
C GLY A 78 -8.77 -4.69 8.49
N GLY A 79 -8.40 -3.41 8.37
CA GLY A 79 -8.61 -2.42 9.44
C GLY A 79 -10.07 -1.99 9.60
N SER A 80 -10.40 -1.47 10.79
CA SER A 80 -11.76 -1.02 11.12
C SER A 80 -12.27 0.13 10.25
N LYS A 81 -11.38 0.86 9.56
CA LYS A 81 -11.72 1.96 8.64
C LYS A 81 -11.62 1.57 7.17
N THR A 82 -11.17 0.36 6.86
CA THR A 82 -11.01 -0.14 5.48
C THR A 82 -11.94 -1.31 5.17
N ASN A 83 -12.67 -1.83 6.17
CA ASN A 83 -13.77 -2.76 5.95
C ASN A 83 -14.96 -2.01 5.37
N SER A 84 -15.05 -1.97 4.04
CA SER A 84 -16.24 -1.58 3.32
C SER A 84 -17.28 -2.68 3.50
N SER A 85 -18.26 -2.51 4.39
CA SER A 85 -19.48 -3.32 4.35
C SER A 85 -20.21 -3.04 3.04
N HIS A 86 -19.97 -3.86 2.02
CA HIS A 86 -20.77 -3.87 0.81
C HIS A 86 -20.89 -5.28 0.24
#